data_AF-R7BP51-F1
#
_entry.id   AF-R7BP51-F1
#
_cell.length_a   1.000
_cell.length_b   1.000
_cell.length_c   1.000
_cell.angle_alpha   90.00
_cell.angle_beta   90.00
_cell.angle_gamma   90.00
#
_symmetry.space_group_name_H-M   'P 1'
#
loop_
_entity.id
_entity.type
_entity.pdbx_description
1 polymer ?
#
loop_
_entity_poly.entity_id
_entity_poly.type
_entity_poly.pdbx_seq_one_letter_code
_entity_poly.pdbx_strand_id
1 'polypeptide(L)'
;MNDSSTPQTIEQSCEINGSVDEQICSSNEGFSESLCTLSKKELGRKGERAAVRFLKNRGFEILETNWVCFAGEADIIALDGSTLCFVEVKTRTGVQKGFPSEAVNAKKRDRYEKIAACYLQTYHETELYVRFDVISILVLSDNHAFLRLHTNAFSCDH
;
A
#
# COMPACT_ATOMS: atom_id res chain seq x y z
N MET A 1 -12.92 -18.89 17.65
CA MET A 1 -11.78 -17.98 17.90
C MET A 1 -10.90 -18.08 16.67
N ASN A 2 -11.14 -17.22 15.67
CA ASN A 2 -10.27 -17.13 14.51
C ASN A 2 -9.15 -16.18 14.91
N ASP A 3 -7.95 -16.73 15.10
CA ASP A 3 -6.75 -15.97 15.34
C ASP A 3 -6.37 -15.23 14.05
N SER A 4 -6.73 -13.95 13.96
CA SER A 4 -6.50 -13.08 12.79
C SER A 4 -5.04 -12.60 12.67
N SER A 5 -4.13 -13.17 13.46
CA SER A 5 -2.71 -12.81 13.48
C SER A 5 -1.89 -13.48 12.39
N THR A 6 -2.42 -14.49 11.68
CA THR A 6 -1.64 -15.19 10.65
C THR A 6 -1.41 -14.28 9.44
N PRO A 7 -0.17 -14.09 8.96
CA PRO A 7 0.09 -13.34 7.73
C PRO A 7 -0.62 -14.00 6.55
N GLN A 8 -1.62 -13.32 5.99
CA GLN A 8 -2.26 -13.74 4.75
C GLN A 8 -1.61 -12.99 3.59
N THR A 9 -1.27 -13.75 2.56
CA THR A 9 -0.73 -13.20 1.31
C THR A 9 -1.81 -13.25 0.25
N ILE A 10 -2.14 -12.09 -0.29
CA ILE A 10 -3.20 -11.94 -1.29
C ILE A 10 -2.59 -11.38 -2.58
N GLU A 11 -2.78 -12.08 -3.69
CA GLU A 11 -2.24 -11.70 -5.00
C GLU A 11 -3.32 -11.23 -5.98
N GLN A 12 -2.98 -10.23 -6.80
CA GLN A 12 -3.80 -9.79 -7.92
C GLN A 12 -2.95 -9.26 -9.07
N SER A 13 -3.24 -9.73 -10.29
CA SER A 13 -2.81 -9.08 -11.52
C SER A 13 -3.74 -7.91 -11.84
N CYS A 14 -3.18 -6.75 -12.16
CA CYS A 14 -3.96 -5.54 -12.42
C CYS A 14 -3.42 -4.80 -13.65
N GLU A 15 -4.31 -4.19 -14.43
CA GLU A 15 -3.96 -3.24 -15.47
C GLU A 15 -3.73 -1.84 -14.86
N ILE A 16 -2.52 -1.29 -15.03
CA ILE A 16 -2.08 -0.05 -14.39
C ILE A 16 -2.94 1.16 -14.84
N ASN A 17 -3.57 1.07 -16.01
CA ASN A 17 -4.30 2.16 -16.68
C ASN A 17 -5.83 2.00 -16.71
N GLY A 18 -6.44 1.10 -15.92
CA GLY A 18 -7.90 0.89 -15.98
C GLY A 18 -8.67 2.21 -15.85
N SER A 19 -9.32 2.67 -16.92
CA SER A 19 -10.15 3.87 -16.89
C SER A 19 -11.49 3.59 -16.20
N VAL A 20 -11.96 4.62 -15.49
CA VAL A 20 -13.35 5.02 -15.22
C VAL A 20 -14.43 4.25 -15.98
N ASP A 21 -15.52 3.96 -15.26
CA ASP A 21 -16.91 3.79 -15.71
C ASP A 21 -17.13 3.48 -17.20
N GLU A 22 -17.80 2.36 -17.46
CA GLU A 22 -18.59 2.19 -18.68
C GLU A 22 -19.60 3.35 -18.82
N GLN A 23 -19.23 4.42 -19.52
CA GLN A 23 -20.03 5.15 -20.52
C GLN A 23 -19.34 6.44 -21.00
N ILE A 24 -18.85 6.37 -22.25
CA ILE A 24 -18.80 7.45 -23.27
C ILE A 24 -18.03 8.74 -22.91
N CYS A 25 -16.87 8.96 -23.53
CA CYS A 25 -16.75 9.90 -24.66
C CYS A 25 -15.39 9.77 -25.36
N SER A 26 -15.47 9.58 -26.67
CA SER A 26 -14.40 9.70 -27.65
C SER A 26 -13.69 11.05 -27.59
N SER A 27 -12.40 11.05 -27.25
CA SER A 27 -11.42 12.04 -27.71
C SER A 27 -10.01 11.48 -27.50
N ASN A 28 -9.33 11.28 -28.62
CA ASN A 28 -7.90 11.02 -28.74
C ASN A 28 -7.09 12.05 -27.95
N GLU A 29 -6.31 11.63 -26.95
CA GLU A 29 -5.05 12.26 -26.56
C GLU A 29 -4.15 11.15 -25.98
N GLY A 30 -3.03 10.89 -26.65
CA GLY A 30 -2.16 9.75 -26.40
C GLY A 30 -1.37 9.87 -25.10
N PHE A 31 -1.01 8.73 -24.52
CA PHE A 31 0.01 8.66 -23.47
C PHE A 31 0.86 7.38 -23.65
N SER A 32 1.89 7.50 -24.48
CA SER A 32 2.91 6.46 -24.73
C SER A 32 4.21 6.85 -24.03
N GLU A 33 4.17 7.04 -22.72
CA GLU A 33 5.39 7.28 -21.94
C GLU A 33 5.76 6.00 -21.18
N SER A 34 6.83 5.35 -21.65
CA SER A 34 7.26 4.05 -21.15
C SER A 34 7.64 4.11 -19.67
N LEU A 35 7.16 3.17 -18.85
CA LEU A 35 7.44 3.08 -17.41
C LEU A 35 8.93 2.92 -17.11
N CYS A 36 9.74 2.46 -18.08
CA CYS A 36 11.19 2.34 -17.98
C CYS A 36 11.89 3.71 -17.82
N THR A 37 11.24 4.79 -18.29
CA THR A 37 11.82 6.15 -18.33
C THR A 37 11.41 7.00 -17.13
N LEU A 38 10.44 6.53 -16.34
CA LEU A 38 9.97 7.28 -15.17
C LEU A 38 11.04 7.39 -14.09
N SER A 39 11.08 8.54 -13.42
CA SER A 39 11.85 8.66 -12.20
C SER A 39 11.31 7.71 -11.12
N LYS A 40 12.17 7.30 -10.18
CA LYS A 40 11.77 6.47 -9.03
C LYS A 40 10.60 7.09 -8.25
N LYS A 41 10.54 8.42 -8.17
CA LYS A 41 9.47 9.16 -7.48
C LYS A 41 8.14 9.05 -8.22
N GLU A 42 8.15 9.19 -9.54
CA GLU A 42 6.94 9.05 -10.35
C GLU A 42 6.42 7.62 -10.35
N LEU A 43 7.33 6.65 -10.43
CA LEU A 43 7.00 5.23 -10.28
C LEU A 43 6.36 4.94 -8.91
N GLY A 44 6.94 5.50 -7.83
CA GLY A 44 6.39 5.41 -6.47
C GLY A 44 4.95 5.93 -6.40
N ARG A 45 4.73 7.16 -6.89
CA ARG A 45 3.40 7.78 -6.94
C ARG A 45 2.40 6.98 -7.78
N LYS A 46 2.83 6.41 -8.92
CA LYS A 46 1.97 5.52 -9.73
C LYS A 46 1.57 4.28 -8.92
N GLY A 47 2.52 3.71 -8.18
CA GLY A 47 2.29 2.57 -7.30
C GLY A 47 1.32 2.86 -6.16
N GLU A 48 1.48 3.98 -5.45
CA GLU A 48 0.55 4.41 -4.39
C GLU A 48 -0.89 4.51 -4.90
N ARG A 49 -1.09 5.11 -6.08
CA ARG A 49 -2.43 5.18 -6.70
C ARG A 49 -3.01 3.80 -7.02
N ALA A 50 -2.17 2.88 -7.51
CA ALA A 50 -2.59 1.51 -7.78
C ALA A 50 -2.94 0.76 -6.49
N ALA A 51 -2.16 0.96 -5.41
CA ALA A 51 -2.42 0.41 -4.09
C ALA A 51 -3.74 0.91 -3.50
N VAL A 52 -3.99 2.21 -3.53
CA VAL A 52 -5.27 2.82 -3.10
C VAL A 52 -6.44 2.18 -3.84
N ARG A 53 -6.35 2.03 -5.16
CA ARG A 53 -7.41 1.41 -5.95
C ARG A 53 -7.64 -0.05 -5.58
N PHE A 54 -6.55 -0.80 -5.42
CA PHE A 54 -6.60 -2.20 -5.02
C PHE A 54 -7.27 -2.38 -3.65
N LEU A 55 -6.94 -1.54 -2.67
CA LEU A 55 -7.55 -1.55 -1.34
C LEU A 55 -9.05 -1.21 -1.40
N LYS A 56 -9.43 -0.14 -2.11
CA LYS A 56 -10.83 0.24 -2.31
C LYS A 56 -11.66 -0.87 -2.93
N ASN A 57 -11.14 -1.53 -3.97
CA ASN A 57 -11.80 -2.66 -4.64
C ASN A 57 -12.01 -3.86 -3.71
N ARG A 58 -11.30 -3.92 -2.57
CA ARG A 58 -11.42 -4.95 -1.54
C ARG A 58 -12.25 -4.52 -0.33
N GLY A 59 -12.88 -3.34 -0.40
CA GLY A 59 -13.74 -2.84 0.66
C GLY A 59 -13.03 -2.07 1.76
N PHE A 60 -11.74 -1.75 1.59
CA PHE A 60 -11.06 -0.86 2.52
C PHE A 60 -11.55 0.58 2.32
N GLU A 61 -11.80 1.28 3.42
CA GLU A 61 -12.02 2.73 3.41
C GLU A 61 -10.67 3.44 3.51
N ILE A 62 -10.38 4.36 2.59
CA ILE A 62 -9.13 5.11 2.60
C ILE A 62 -9.34 6.39 3.41
N LEU A 63 -8.64 6.51 4.53
CA LEU A 63 -8.71 7.67 5.41
C LEU A 63 -7.72 8.75 4.97
N GLU A 64 -6.46 8.37 4.75
CA GLU A 64 -5.40 9.29 4.37
C GLU A 64 -4.42 8.63 3.39
N THR A 65 -3.72 9.47 2.61
CA THR A 65 -2.59 9.06 1.77
C THR A 65 -1.46 10.05 1.92
N ASN A 66 -0.20 9.58 1.91
CA ASN A 66 0.99 10.41 2.10
C ASN A 66 0.92 11.25 3.39
N TRP A 67 0.49 10.62 4.49
CA TRP A 67 0.33 11.28 5.78
C TRP A 67 1.69 11.43 6.48
N VAL A 68 1.96 12.61 7.04
CA VAL A 68 3.27 12.94 7.64
C VAL A 68 3.07 13.44 9.06
N CYS A 69 3.92 12.96 9.96
CA CYS A 69 4.05 13.43 11.33
C CYS A 69 5.52 13.54 11.75
N PHE A 70 5.79 14.00 12.96
CA PHE A 70 7.17 14.12 13.46
C PHE A 70 7.91 12.78 13.56
N ALA A 71 7.17 11.67 13.71
CA ALA A 71 7.74 10.33 13.80
C ALA A 71 8.07 9.70 12.43
N GLY A 72 7.52 10.25 11.35
CA GLY A 72 7.73 9.77 9.98
C GLY A 72 6.48 9.91 9.11
N GLU A 73 6.43 9.07 8.08
CA GLU A 73 5.38 9.10 7.04
C GLU A 73 4.69 7.73 6.93
N ALA A 74 3.40 7.77 6.56
CA ALA A 74 2.59 6.62 6.18
C ALA A 74 2.03 6.85 4.77
N ASP A 75 2.32 5.92 3.85
CA ASP A 75 1.87 6.02 2.46
C ASP A 75 0.35 5.98 2.36
N ILE A 76 -0.31 5.07 3.08
CA ILE A 76 -1.76 4.92 3.12
C ILE A 76 -2.21 4.58 4.54
N ILE A 77 -3.26 5.24 5.00
CA ILE A 77 -4.01 4.89 6.22
C ILE A 77 -5.43 4.52 5.79
N ALA A 78 -5.89 3.33 6.17
CA ALA A 78 -7.17 2.78 5.73
C ALA A 78 -7.88 2.00 6.84
N LEU A 79 -9.20 1.85 6.74
CA LEU A 79 -9.99 0.94 7.59
C LEU A 79 -10.34 -0.34 6.83
N ASP A 80 -10.13 -1.46 7.51
CA ASP A 80 -10.59 -2.80 7.14
C ASP A 80 -11.52 -3.31 8.24
N GLY A 81 -12.82 -3.04 8.08
CA GLY A 81 -13.79 -3.20 9.17
C GLY A 81 -13.44 -2.30 10.36
N SER A 82 -13.16 -2.89 11.52
CA SER A 82 -12.72 -2.18 12.74
C SER A 82 -11.20 -2.11 12.89
N THR A 83 -10.44 -2.40 11.83
CA THR A 83 -8.97 -2.40 11.85
C THR A 83 -8.40 -1.20 11.11
N LEU A 84 -7.70 -0.33 11.84
CA LEU A 84 -6.91 0.76 11.30
C LEU A 84 -5.58 0.22 10.74
N CYS A 85 -5.47 0.23 9.42
CA CYS A 85 -4.37 -0.32 8.66
C CYS A 85 -3.42 0.80 8.20
N PHE A 86 -2.16 0.73 8.62
CA PHE A 86 -1.07 1.55 8.09
C PHE A 86 -0.35 0.73 7.01
N VAL A 87 -0.46 1.15 5.76
CA VAL A 87 0.01 0.38 4.61
C VAL A 87 1.20 1.07 3.95
N GLU A 88 2.33 0.37 3.90
CA GLU A 88 3.52 0.79 3.15
C GLU A 88 3.47 0.26 1.71
N VAL A 89 3.76 1.10 0.72
CA VAL A 89 3.74 0.72 -0.70
C VAL A 89 5.15 0.60 -1.26
N LYS A 90 5.47 -0.57 -1.79
CA LYS A 90 6.78 -0.87 -2.39
C LYS A 90 6.64 -1.20 -3.85
N THR A 91 7.01 -0.24 -4.69
CA THR A 91 6.98 -0.40 -6.15
C THR A 91 8.36 -0.69 -6.71
N ARG A 92 8.46 -1.71 -7.56
CA ARG A 92 9.70 -2.11 -8.23
C ARG A 92 9.45 -2.45 -9.69
N THR A 93 10.43 -2.15 -10.53
CA THR A 93 10.51 -2.60 -11.93
C THR A 93 11.50 -3.76 -12.01
N GLY A 94 11.11 -4.84 -12.70
CA GLY A 94 11.95 -6.03 -12.89
C GLY A 94 12.17 -6.89 -11.63
N VAL A 95 12.77 -8.07 -11.83
CA VAL A 95 12.79 -9.17 -10.84
C VAL A 95 14.03 -9.16 -9.91
N GLN A 96 14.82 -8.07 -9.84
CA GLN A 96 16.10 -8.11 -9.12
C GLN A 96 16.06 -7.66 -7.65
N LYS A 97 16.57 -8.59 -6.81
CA LYS A 97 17.07 -8.54 -5.42
C LYS A 97 16.06 -8.45 -4.26
N GLY A 98 16.17 -9.47 -3.41
CA GLY A 98 15.41 -9.70 -2.18
C GLY A 98 15.60 -8.63 -1.09
N PHE A 99 14.80 -8.77 -0.04
CA PHE A 99 14.70 -7.83 1.06
C PHE A 99 15.94 -7.90 1.97
N PRO A 100 16.52 -6.76 2.41
CA PRO A 100 17.49 -6.77 3.50
C PRO A 100 16.79 -7.27 4.77
N SER A 101 17.32 -8.37 5.33
CA SER A 101 16.68 -9.17 6.37
C SER A 101 16.92 -8.64 7.79
N GLU A 102 15.85 -8.66 8.58
CA GLU A 102 15.77 -8.66 10.05
C GLU A 102 16.19 -7.41 10.85
N ALA A 103 17.41 -6.88 10.76
CA ALA A 103 17.82 -5.74 11.61
C ALA A 103 17.04 -4.44 11.30
N VAL A 104 16.47 -4.38 10.09
CA VAL A 104 15.59 -3.30 9.62
C VAL A 104 14.17 -3.44 10.19
N ASN A 105 13.75 -4.62 10.63
CA ASN A 105 12.36 -4.88 11.07
C ASN A 105 12.05 -4.22 12.42
N ALA A 106 12.93 -4.31 13.42
CA ALA A 106 12.65 -3.75 14.75
C ALA A 106 12.60 -2.21 14.75
N LYS A 107 13.55 -1.55 14.08
CA LYS A 107 13.55 -0.08 13.93
C LYS A 107 12.36 0.41 13.10
N LYS A 108 11.97 -0.34 12.07
CA LYS A 108 10.77 -0.01 11.29
C LYS A 108 9.52 -0.14 12.15
N ARG A 109 9.37 -1.24 12.89
CA ARG A 109 8.24 -1.44 13.79
C ARG A 109 8.11 -0.30 14.80
N ASP A 110 9.18 0.04 15.53
CA ASP A 110 9.17 1.17 16.48
C ASP A 110 8.79 2.50 15.82
N ARG A 111 9.25 2.75 14.58
CA ARG A 111 8.84 3.93 13.81
C ARG A 111 7.34 3.91 13.50
N TYR A 112 6.81 2.80 13.00
CA TYR A 112 5.39 2.67 12.64
C TYR A 112 4.47 2.70 13.86
N GLU A 113 4.88 2.14 15.00
CA GLU A 113 4.15 2.27 16.27
C GLU A 113 4.02 3.74 16.68
N LYS A 114 5.10 4.53 16.56
CA LYS A 114 5.06 5.97 16.82
C LYS A 114 4.18 6.73 15.84
N ILE A 115 4.25 6.40 14.55
CA ILE A 115 3.38 6.98 13.51
C ILE A 115 1.91 6.70 13.84
N ALA A 116 1.58 5.45 14.18
CA ALA A 116 0.23 5.06 14.56
C ALA A 116 -0.24 5.80 15.81
N ALA A 117 0.60 5.91 16.84
CA ALA A 117 0.29 6.68 18.04
C ALA A 117 0.03 8.16 17.74
N CYS A 118 0.76 8.76 16.80
CA CYS A 118 0.52 10.14 16.36
C CYS A 118 -0.84 10.29 15.68
N TYR A 119 -1.19 9.36 14.80
CA TYR A 119 -2.47 9.42 14.08
C TYR A 119 -3.66 9.22 15.03
N LEU A 120 -3.54 8.26 15.97
CA LEU A 120 -4.59 7.97 16.95
C LEU A 120 -4.88 9.15 17.89
N GLN A 121 -3.95 10.09 18.11
CA GLN A 121 -4.25 11.32 18.86
C GLN A 121 -5.31 12.19 18.18
N THR A 122 -5.47 12.06 16.87
CA THR A 122 -6.46 12.79 16.06
C THR A 122 -7.72 11.97 15.77
N TYR A 123 -7.75 10.71 16.19
CA TYR A 123 -8.82 9.77 15.87
C TYR A 123 -9.63 9.44 17.14
N HIS A 124 -10.95 9.64 17.10
CA HIS A 124 -11.80 9.62 18.30
C HIS A 124 -12.44 8.25 18.62
N GLU A 125 -12.26 7.24 17.76
CA GLU A 125 -12.79 5.90 18.02
C GLU A 125 -11.93 5.14 19.03
N THR A 126 -12.58 4.54 20.03
CA THR A 126 -11.91 3.93 21.18
C THR A 126 -11.64 2.43 21.04
N GLU A 127 -12.25 1.77 20.04
CA GLU A 127 -12.15 0.31 19.83
C GLU A 127 -11.66 -0.02 18.42
N LEU A 128 -10.41 0.38 18.11
CA LEU A 128 -9.75 0.03 16.86
C LEU A 128 -8.60 -0.94 17.08
N TYR A 129 -8.54 -1.96 16.24
CA TYR A 129 -7.32 -2.76 16.07
C TYR A 129 -6.36 -2.00 15.16
N VAL A 130 -5.08 -1.97 15.51
CA VAL A 130 -4.04 -1.40 14.64
C VAL A 130 -3.32 -2.54 13.92
N ARG A 131 -3.22 -2.42 12.60
CA ARG A 131 -2.51 -3.36 11.75
C ARG A 131 -1.52 -2.63 10.85
N PHE A 132 -0.38 -3.27 10.60
CA PHE A 132 0.60 -2.75 9.67
C PHE A 132 0.76 -3.72 8.50
N ASP A 133 0.51 -3.20 7.30
CA ASP A 133 0.48 -3.98 6.07
C ASP A 133 1.53 -3.46 5.08
N VAL A 134 1.91 -4.31 4.13
CA VAL A 134 2.79 -3.93 3.01
C VAL A 134 2.13 -4.34 1.71
N ILE A 135 2.03 -3.41 0.78
CA ILE A 135 1.69 -3.70 -0.61
C ILE A 135 2.98 -3.72 -1.43
N SER A 136 3.28 -4.88 -2.03
CA SER A 136 4.35 -5.02 -3.01
C SER A 136 3.79 -4.93 -4.43
N ILE A 137 4.37 -4.07 -5.25
CA ILE A 137 3.98 -3.87 -6.65
C ILE A 137 5.17 -4.21 -7.54
N LEU A 138 5.00 -5.23 -8.37
CA LEU A 138 5.96 -5.63 -9.39
C LEU A 138 5.44 -5.21 -10.76
N VAL A 139 6.05 -4.18 -11.33
CA VAL A 139 5.74 -3.70 -12.68
C VAL A 139 6.45 -4.57 -13.72
N LEU A 140 5.67 -5.20 -14.59
CA LEU A 140 6.15 -6.06 -15.68
C LEU A 140 6.24 -5.32 -17.00
N SER A 141 5.26 -4.45 -17.26
CA SER A 141 5.18 -3.62 -18.47
C SER A 141 4.32 -2.38 -18.20
N ASP A 142 4.20 -1.51 -19.21
CA ASP A 142 3.46 -0.24 -19.11
C ASP A 142 2.02 -0.40 -18.59
N ASN A 143 1.41 -1.55 -18.86
CA ASN A 143 0.04 -1.84 -18.47
C ASN A 143 -0.09 -3.00 -17.47
N HIS A 144 0.96 -3.78 -17.18
CA HIS A 144 0.83 -4.96 -16.34
C HIS A 144 1.67 -4.86 -15.07
N ALA A 145 1.03 -5.03 -13.92
CA ALA A 145 1.69 -5.23 -12.64
C ALA A 145 1.05 -6.36 -11.83
N PHE A 146 1.86 -7.00 -11.00
CA PHE A 146 1.39 -7.81 -9.90
C PHE A 146 1.35 -6.96 -8.63
N LEU A 147 0.21 -6.96 -7.96
CA LEU A 147 0.04 -6.45 -6.62
C LEU A 147 -0.10 -7.59 -5.63
N ARG A 148 0.60 -7.47 -4.50
CA ARG A 148 0.49 -8.39 -3.39
C ARG A 148 0.33 -7.62 -2.08
N LEU A 149 -0.76 -7.85 -1.37
CA LEU A 149 -0.97 -7.36 -0.01
C LEU A 149 -0.45 -8.40 0.97
N HIS A 150 0.44 -7.96 1.85
CA HIS A 150 0.93 -8.70 2.99
C HIS A 150 0.29 -8.10 4.24
N THR A 151 -0.70 -8.80 4.78
CA THR A 151 -1.34 -8.36 6.03
C THR A 151 -0.46 -8.70 7.22
N ASN A 152 -0.50 -7.89 8.27
CA ASN A 152 0.28 -8.12 9.49
C ASN A 152 1.79 -8.22 9.23
N ALA A 153 2.30 -7.44 8.27
CA ALA A 153 3.68 -7.53 7.79
C ALA A 153 4.76 -7.24 8.86
N PHE A 154 4.37 -6.68 10.01
CA PHE A 154 5.26 -6.44 11.15
C PHE A 154 4.83 -7.16 12.44
N SER A 155 3.86 -8.08 12.37
CA SER A 155 3.45 -8.87 13.53
C SER A 155 4.57 -9.79 14.00
N CYS A 156 4.72 -9.89 15.31
CA CYS A 156 5.82 -10.54 15.99
C CYS A 156 5.89 -12.04 15.68
N ASP A 157 6.94 -12.47 14.99
CA ASP A 157 7.48 -13.81 15.24
C ASP A 157 8.16 -13.74 16.62
N HIS A 158 7.49 -14.31 17.62
CA HIS A 158 8.04 -14.57 18.95
C HIS A 158 8.96 -15.80 18.92
#